data_AF-A0A519G6A3-F1
#
_entry.id   AF-A0A519G6A3-F1
#
_cell.length_a   1.000
_cell.length_b   1.000
_cell.length_c   1.000
_cell.angle_alpha   90.00
_cell.angle_beta   90.00
_cell.angle_gamma   90.00
#
_symmetry.space_group_name_H-M   'P 1'
#
loop_
_entity.id
_entity.type
_entity.pdbx_description
1 polymer ?
#
loop_
_entity_poly.entity_id
_entity_poly.type
_entity_poly.pdbx_seq_one_letter_code
_entity_poly.pdbx_strand_id
1 'polypeptide(L)' 'LEQFKPASQRVYGYFAHPILVGDRFVGLLDAQLDKKKENLVVNAVHELTPFDEEEKEMVDAEIRDLGEWLGVPVIGLR' A
#
# COMPACT_ATOMS: atom_id res chain seq x y z
N LEU A 1 -0.60 16.23 -1.73
CA LEU A 1 -1.17 14.96 -1.24
C LEU A 1 -2.35 14.57 -2.12
N GLU A 2 -2.40 13.33 -2.61
CA GLU A 2 -3.39 12.84 -3.60
C GLU A 2 -4.85 12.95 -3.12
N GLN A 3 -5.10 12.82 -1.81
CA GLN A 3 -6.43 12.94 -1.18
C GLN A 3 -7.14 14.29 -1.47
N PHE A 4 -6.38 15.36 -1.75
CA PHE A 4 -6.94 16.69 -2.07
C PHE A 4 -7.18 16.91 -3.57
N LYS A 5 -6.78 15.95 -4.41
CA LYS A 5 -7.03 16.01 -5.85
C LYS A 5 -8.38 15.33 -6.18
N PRO A 6 -9.10 15.81 -7.20
CA PRO A 6 -10.17 15.05 -7.84
C PRO A 6 -9.67 13.66 -8.23
N ALA A 7 -10.54 12.65 -8.16
CA ALA A 7 -10.17 11.26 -8.42
C ALA A 7 -9.48 11.05 -9.78
N SER A 8 -9.94 11.75 -10.83
CA SER A 8 -9.37 11.68 -12.18
C SER A 8 -7.98 12.29 -12.32
N GLN A 9 -7.52 13.07 -11.35
CA GLN A 9 -6.20 13.70 -11.34
C GLN A 9 -5.19 12.98 -10.44
N ARG A 10 -5.61 11.85 -9.83
CA ARG A 10 -4.73 11.09 -8.95
C ARG A 10 -3.78 10.21 -9.72
N VAL A 11 -2.53 10.18 -9.28
CA VAL A 11 -1.49 9.34 -9.89
C VAL A 11 -1.32 8.05 -9.11
N TYR A 12 -1.21 8.15 -7.79
CA TYR A 12 -0.88 7.04 -6.89
C TYR A 12 -2.05 6.61 -6.00
N GLY A 13 -3.29 6.88 -6.42
CA GLY A 13 -4.47 6.56 -5.62
C GLY A 13 -4.78 7.57 -4.51
N TYR A 14 -5.74 7.27 -3.63
CA TYR A 14 -6.24 8.23 -2.63
C TYR A 14 -5.30 8.33 -1.43
N PHE A 15 -4.90 7.18 -0.89
CA PHE A 15 -4.12 7.04 0.33
C PHE A 15 -2.76 6.41 -0.01
N ALA A 16 -1.88 7.21 -0.62
CA ALA A 16 -0.54 6.77 -1.00
C ALA A 16 0.42 6.87 0.20
N HIS A 17 0.65 5.74 0.87
CA HIS A 17 1.55 5.61 2.02
C HIS A 17 2.98 5.28 1.56
N PRO A 18 4.02 5.88 2.16
CA PRO A 18 5.39 5.62 1.74
C PRO A 18 5.86 4.21 2.14
N ILE A 19 6.55 3.53 1.22
CA ILE A 19 7.25 2.27 1.46
C ILE A 19 8.75 2.58 1.60
N LEU A 20 9.31 2.17 2.73
CA LEU A 20 10.72 2.32 3.04
C LEU A 20 11.38 0.94 3.16
N VAL A 21 12.55 0.78 2.53
CA VAL A 21 13.43 -0.38 2.74
C VAL A 21 14.74 0.13 3.31
N GLY A 22 14.93 -0.09 4.62
CA GLY A 22 15.99 0.59 5.36
C GLY A 22 15.78 2.10 5.33
N ASP A 23 16.74 2.83 4.76
CA ASP A 23 16.71 4.29 4.58
C ASP A 23 16.23 4.73 3.18
N ARG A 24 15.91 3.79 2.28
CA ARG A 24 15.49 4.08 0.92
C ARG A 24 13.98 4.25 0.83
N PHE A 25 13.55 5.32 0.17
CA PHE A 25 12.17 5.49 -0.26
C PHE A 25 11.95 4.84 -1.63
N VAL A 26 11.33 3.67 -1.63
CA VAL A 26 11.32 2.77 -2.80
C VAL A 26 9.96 2.68 -3.50
N GLY A 27 8.88 3.02 -2.81
CA GLY A 27 7.53 2.86 -3.36
C GLY A 27 6.42 3.58 -2.60
N LEU A 28 5.21 3.47 -3.12
CA LEU A 28 3.98 3.96 -2.48
C LEU A 28 2.93 2.85 -2.45
N LEU A 29 2.30 2.65 -1.30
CA LEU A 29 1.16 1.77 -1.12
C LEU A 29 -0.13 2.59 -1.20
N ASP A 30 -0.99 2.36 -2.20
CA ASP A 30 -2.37 2.84 -2.16
C ASP A 30 -3.23 1.82 -1.43
N ALA A 31 -3.51 2.09 -0.15
CA ALA A 31 -4.35 1.22 0.66
C ALA A 31 -5.26 2.02 1.61
N GLN A 32 -6.45 1.47 1.84
CA GLN A 32 -7.43 2.06 2.74
C GLN A 32 -8.16 1.02 3.55
N LEU A 33 -8.52 1.38 4.79
CA LEU A 33 -9.37 0.56 5.64
C LEU A 33 -10.84 0.74 5.22
N ASP A 34 -11.45 -0.28 4.61
CA ASP A 34 -12.90 -0.31 4.41
C ASP A 34 -13.58 -0.75 5.70
N LYS A 35 -13.94 0.24 6.53
CA LYS A 35 -14.61 0.00 7.82
C LYS A 35 -15.94 -0.74 7.71
N LYS A 36 -16.63 -0.68 6.56
CA LYS A 36 -17.92 -1.37 6.40
C LYS A 36 -17.73 -2.85 6.11
N LYS A 37 -16.64 -3.20 5.43
CA LYS A 37 -16.32 -4.57 5.05
C LYS A 37 -15.29 -5.22 5.95
N GLU A 38 -14.69 -4.47 6.88
CA GLU A 38 -13.64 -4.94 7.78
C GLU A 38 -12.44 -5.51 7.02
N ASN A 39 -11.97 -4.79 6.00
CA ASN A 39 -10.80 -5.19 5.21
C ASN A 39 -9.82 -4.02 5.04
N LEU A 40 -8.52 -4.33 5.05
CA LEU A 40 -7.50 -3.46 4.46
C LEU A 40 -7.49 -3.72 2.95
N VAL A 41 -7.92 -2.74 2.17
CA VAL A 41 -8.02 -2.84 0.72
C VAL A 41 -6.77 -2.23 0.10
N VAL A 42 -5.94 -3.07 -0.53
CA VAL A 42 -4.79 -2.65 -1.34
C VAL A 42 -5.27 -2.46 -2.77
N ASN A 43 -5.18 -1.23 -3.27
CA ASN A 43 -5.52 -0.93 -4.66
C ASN A 43 -4.29 -1.07 -5.57
N ALA A 44 -3.12 -0.66 -5.07
CA ALA A 44 -1.87 -0.72 -5.82
C ALA A 44 -0.64 -0.64 -4.90
N VAL A 45 0.43 -1.29 -5.34
CA VAL A 45 1.80 -1.02 -4.90
C VAL A 45 2.52 -0.35 -6.07
N HIS A 46 2.96 0.89 -5.87
CA HIS A 46 3.66 1.66 -6.88
C HIS A 46 5.17 1.61 -6.60
N GLU A 47 5.91 0.88 -7.43
CA GLU A 47 7.37 0.87 -7.42
C GLU A 47 7.89 2.21 -7.97
N LEU A 48 8.58 3.00 -7.15
CA LEU A 48 9.32 4.19 -7.60
C LEU A 48 10.73 3.81 -8.07
N THR A 49 11.28 2.78 -7.46
CA THR A 49 12.44 2.03 -7.93
C THR A 49 12.03 0.56 -8.05
N PRO A 50 12.50 -0.17 -9.08
CA PRO A 50 12.16 -1.58 -9.23
C PRO A 50 12.53 -2.38 -7.98
N PHE A 51 11.61 -3.19 -7.49
CA PHE A 51 11.88 -4.13 -6.41
C PHE A 51 12.54 -5.39 -6.98
N ASP A 52 13.56 -5.90 -6.29
CA ASP A 52 13.93 -7.30 -6.47
C ASP A 52 12.89 -8.24 -5.81
N GLU A 53 13.04 -9.55 -6.01
CA GLU A 53 12.07 -10.52 -5.49
C GLU A 53 12.05 -10.58 -3.95
N GLU A 54 13.19 -10.35 -3.29
CA GLU A 54 13.26 -10.32 -1.82
C GLU A 54 12.56 -9.08 -1.27
N GLU A 55 12.77 -7.91 -1.89
CA GLU A 55 12.08 -6.67 -1.56
C GLU A 55 10.57 -6.79 -1.77
N LYS A 56 10.12 -7.44 -2.85
CA LYS A 56 8.69 -7.71 -3.07
C LYS A 56 8.12 -8.55 -1.95
N GLU A 57 8.73 -9.70 -1.64
CA GLU A 57 8.26 -10.60 -0.59
C GLU A 57 8.19 -9.91 0.77
N MET A 58 9.19 -9.09 1.10
CA MET A 58 9.22 -8.32 2.35
C MET A 58 8.11 -7.26 2.40
N VAL A 59 7.91 -6.48 1.34
CA VAL A 59 6.81 -5.49 1.27
C VAL A 59 5.45 -6.19 1.42
N ASP A 60 5.29 -7.32 0.76
CA ASP A 60 4.09 -8.16 0.83
C ASP A 60 3.83 -8.69 2.24
N ALA A 61 4.88 -9.12 2.95
CA ALA A 61 4.80 -9.55 4.34
C ALA A 61 4.38 -8.39 5.26
N GLU A 62 5.03 -7.22 5.15
CA GLU A 62 4.72 -6.04 5.97
C GLU A 62 3.29 -5.52 5.76
N ILE A 63 2.75 -5.63 4.53
CA ILE A 63 1.35 -5.30 4.26
C ILE A 63 0.40 -6.28 4.98
N ARG A 64 0.73 -7.58 5.00
CA ARG A 64 -0.05 -8.58 5.73
C ARG A 64 0.01 -8.34 7.24
N ASP A 65 1.20 -8.07 7.77
CA ASP A 65 1.43 -7.75 9.18
C ASP A 65 0.65 -6.49 9.60
N LEU A 66 0.58 -5.47 8.73
CA LEU A 66 -0.28 -4.30 8.95
C LEU A 66 -1.76 -4.69 9.04
N GLY A 67 -2.23 -5.59 8.18
CA GLY A 67 -3.58 -6.14 8.25
C GLY A 67 -3.86 -6.84 9.58
N GLU A 68 -2.93 -7.70 10.01
CA GLU A 68 -3.02 -8.40 11.30
C GLU A 68 -3.05 -7.43 12.48
N TRP A 69 -2.17 -6.42 12.48
CA TRP A 69 -2.13 -5.39 13.51
C TRP A 69 -3.43 -4.58 13.57
N LEU A 70 -4.04 -4.29 12.41
CA LEU A 70 -5.35 -3.64 12.32
C LEU A 70 -6.52 -4.58 12.67
N GLY A 71 -6.28 -5.88 12.80
CA GLY A 71 -7.29 -6.90 13.08
C GLY A 71 -8.24 -7.17 11.90
N VAL A 72 -7.78 -6.94 10.67
CA VAL A 72 -8.59 -7.13 9.45
C VAL A 72 -7.84 -7.90 8.37
N PRO A 73 -8.50 -8.74 7.57
CA PRO A 73 -7.90 -9.34 6.40
C PRO A 73 -7.44 -8.29 5.37
N VAL A 74 -6.38 -8.62 4.65
CA VAL A 74 -5.88 -7.86 3.50
C VAL A 74 -6.47 -8.43 2.22
N ILE A 75 -6.97 -7.56 1.34
CA ILE A 75 -7.43 -7.94 0.00
C ILE A 75 -6.76 -7.08 -1.06
N GLY A 76 -6.62 -7.61 -2.28
CA GLY A 76 -6.06 -6.90 -3.43
C GLY A 76 -4.54 -6.95 -3.54
N LEU A 77 -3.85 -7.52 -2.54
CA LEU A 77 -2.45 -7.89 -2.63
C LEU A 77 -2.30 -9.11 -3.57
N ARG A 78 -1.46 -9.01 -4.60
CA ARG A 78 -1.25 -10.05 -5.62
C ARG A 78 0.17 -10.52 -5.65
#